data_AF-A0A1V0B1W2-F1
#
_entry.id   AF-A0A1V0B1W2-F1
#
_cell.length_a   1.000
_cell.length_b   1.000
_cell.length_c   1.000
_cell.angle_alpha   90.00
_cell.angle_beta   90.00
_cell.angle_gamma   90.00
#
_symmetry.space_group_name_H-M   'P 1'
#
loop_
_entity.id
_entity.type
_entity.pdbx_description
1 polymer ?
#
loop_
_entity_poly.entity_id
_entity_poly.type
_entity_poly.pdbx_seq_one_letter_code
_entity_poly.pdbx_strand_id
1 'polypeptide(L)'
;MSIYTPDLMAELIPAKGAAGFEIGEGFDSILKRVGFVEWHDKDSTLDEKLSSNTGWIGVKSRCGLPGGPCTLVQSLIYMNDVICLEFEESLRLYRVDVGKGYGGSFFGVRPGDDLRNLEGAGFGILFNDMDDDFLIVKDESILAGISFLTDYRASLEDAPDQIIQYISIHDWSLR
;
A
#
# COMPACT_ATOMS: atom_id res chain seq x y z
N MET A 1 -19.71 -8.45 -17.64
CA MET A 1 -18.23 -8.35 -17.64
C MET A 1 -17.76 -8.83 -16.27
N SER A 2 -16.81 -9.77 -16.22
CA SER A 2 -16.20 -10.19 -14.96
C SER A 2 -15.12 -9.18 -14.59
N ILE A 3 -15.23 -8.59 -13.40
CA ILE A 3 -14.17 -7.75 -12.82
C ILE A 3 -13.05 -8.68 -12.37
N TYR A 4 -11.80 -8.35 -12.66
CA TYR A 4 -10.66 -9.09 -12.10
C TYR A 4 -10.64 -8.92 -10.58
N THR A 5 -10.70 -10.03 -9.85
CA THR A 5 -10.59 -10.02 -8.39
C THR A 5 -9.15 -10.38 -8.01
N PRO A 6 -8.43 -9.51 -7.30
CA PRO A 6 -7.10 -9.81 -6.79
C PRO A 6 -7.16 -10.89 -5.70
N ASP A 7 -6.01 -11.51 -5.39
CA ASP A 7 -5.93 -12.52 -4.35
C ASP A 7 -5.88 -11.87 -2.96
N LEU A 8 -7.06 -11.65 -2.36
CA LEU A 8 -7.18 -11.01 -1.04
C LEU A 8 -6.60 -11.85 0.12
N MET A 9 -6.19 -13.10 -0.13
CA MET A 9 -5.66 -14.01 0.87
C MET A 9 -4.16 -14.27 0.71
N ALA A 10 -3.53 -13.71 -0.33
CA ALA A 10 -2.11 -13.90 -0.57
C ALA A 10 -1.26 -13.37 0.60
N GLU A 11 -0.20 -14.09 0.94
CA GLU A 11 0.78 -13.62 1.92
C GLU A 11 1.44 -12.33 1.44
N LEU A 12 1.83 -11.49 2.41
CA LEU A 12 2.56 -10.26 2.17
C LEU A 12 4.05 -10.57 2.19
N ILE A 13 4.74 -10.40 1.06
CA ILE A 13 6.15 -10.76 0.94
C ILE A 13 6.97 -9.49 0.66
N PRO A 14 7.79 -9.02 1.63
CA PRO A 14 8.56 -7.79 1.50
C PRO A 14 9.36 -7.71 0.20
N ALA A 15 9.33 -6.56 -0.46
CA ALA A 15 9.97 -6.26 -1.75
C ALA A 15 9.57 -7.18 -2.92
N LYS A 16 8.63 -8.13 -2.75
CA LYS A 16 8.25 -9.08 -3.80
C LYS A 16 6.83 -8.90 -4.29
N GLY A 17 5.85 -8.75 -3.41
CA GLY A 17 4.47 -8.63 -3.85
C GLY A 17 3.43 -8.88 -2.79
N ALA A 18 2.19 -8.57 -3.17
CA ALA A 18 0.97 -8.74 -2.40
C ALA A 18 -0.23 -8.84 -3.35
N ALA A 19 -1.33 -9.40 -2.88
CA ALA A 19 -2.60 -9.44 -3.61
C ALA A 19 -2.59 -10.15 -4.99
N GLY A 20 -1.58 -10.99 -5.26
CA GLY A 20 -1.37 -11.62 -6.57
C GLY A 20 -0.64 -10.74 -7.60
N PHE A 21 -0.04 -9.63 -7.15
CA PHE A 21 0.82 -8.74 -7.94
C PHE A 21 2.25 -8.78 -7.44
N GLU A 22 3.20 -8.74 -8.37
CA GLU A 22 4.63 -8.71 -8.08
C GLU A 22 5.20 -7.29 -8.25
N ILE A 23 6.09 -6.90 -7.34
CA ILE A 23 6.87 -5.66 -7.45
C ILE A 23 7.75 -5.74 -8.70
N GLY A 24 7.78 -4.65 -9.47
CA GLY A 24 8.45 -4.57 -10.77
C GLY A 24 7.59 -4.97 -11.97
N GLU A 25 6.36 -5.42 -11.78
CA GLU A 25 5.44 -5.68 -12.89
C GLU A 25 5.12 -4.40 -13.67
N GLY A 26 5.00 -4.53 -15.00
CA GLY A 26 4.69 -3.39 -15.86
C GLY A 26 3.21 -3.03 -15.82
N PHE A 27 2.91 -1.74 -15.76
CA PHE A 27 1.56 -1.17 -15.73
C PHE A 27 0.64 -1.77 -16.81
N ASP A 28 1.08 -1.83 -18.07
CA ASP A 28 0.27 -2.38 -19.17
C ASP A 28 -0.07 -3.87 -18.99
N SER A 29 0.81 -4.64 -18.35
CA SER A 29 0.56 -6.06 -18.04
C SER A 29 -0.55 -6.18 -17.00
N ILE A 30 -0.44 -5.39 -15.93
CA ILE A 30 -1.45 -5.32 -14.86
C ILE A 30 -2.78 -4.83 -15.42
N LEU A 31 -2.78 -3.75 -16.20
CA LEU A 31 -4.00 -3.17 -16.77
C LEU A 31 -4.73 -4.16 -17.70
N LYS A 32 -4.00 -4.97 -18.47
CA LYS A 32 -4.59 -6.05 -19.27
C LYS A 32 -5.26 -7.13 -18.42
N ARG A 33 -4.69 -7.45 -17.25
CA ARG A 33 -5.28 -8.41 -16.30
C ARG A 33 -6.51 -7.83 -15.61
N VAL A 34 -6.40 -6.59 -15.14
CA VAL A 34 -7.47 -5.86 -14.44
C VAL A 34 -8.66 -5.59 -15.37
N GLY A 35 -8.39 -5.21 -16.61
CA GLY A 35 -9.38 -4.85 -17.61
C GLY A 35 -9.71 -3.36 -17.61
N PHE A 36 -10.97 -3.04 -17.94
CA PHE A 36 -11.41 -1.65 -18.02
C PHE A 36 -11.44 -1.00 -16.62
N VAL A 37 -10.91 0.22 -16.54
CA VAL A 37 -10.92 1.07 -15.34
C VAL A 37 -11.34 2.48 -15.71
N GLU A 38 -12.20 3.07 -14.89
CA GLU A 38 -12.51 4.49 -14.96
C GLU A 38 -11.40 5.30 -14.29
N TRP A 39 -10.94 6.37 -14.95
CA TRP A 39 -9.84 7.19 -14.46
C TRP A 39 -10.34 8.49 -13.84
N HIS A 40 -9.80 8.82 -12.68
CA HIS A 40 -10.07 10.06 -11.96
C HIS A 40 -8.78 10.79 -11.61
N ASP A 41 -8.86 12.10 -11.46
CA ASP A 41 -7.79 12.88 -10.83
C ASP A 41 -7.95 12.81 -9.30
N LYS A 42 -6.84 12.99 -8.57
CA LYS A 42 -6.89 13.14 -7.11
C LYS A 42 -7.51 14.50 -6.77
N ASP A 43 -8.81 14.48 -6.43
CA ASP A 43 -9.61 15.64 -6.09
C ASP A 43 -10.43 15.41 -4.80
N SER A 44 -11.20 16.41 -4.36
CA SER A 44 -12.00 16.34 -3.13
C SER A 44 -13.19 15.37 -3.19
N THR A 45 -13.48 14.76 -4.35
CA THR A 45 -14.57 13.81 -4.53
C THR A 45 -14.09 12.36 -4.61
N LEU A 46 -12.77 12.13 -4.58
CA LEU A 46 -12.19 10.80 -4.70
C LEU A 46 -12.67 9.86 -3.59
N ASP A 47 -12.77 10.34 -2.35
CA ASP A 47 -13.21 9.53 -1.20
C ASP A 47 -14.65 9.01 -1.38
N GLU A 48 -15.56 9.85 -1.90
CA GLU A 48 -16.94 9.44 -2.19
C GLU A 48 -16.97 8.35 -3.28
N LYS A 49 -16.16 8.51 -4.34
CA LYS A 49 -16.04 7.53 -5.42
C LYS A 49 -15.50 6.19 -4.90
N LEU A 50 -14.44 6.24 -4.09
CA LEU A 50 -13.84 5.05 -3.46
C LEU A 50 -14.82 4.32 -2.55
N SER A 51 -15.59 5.04 -1.73
CA SER A 51 -16.53 4.45 -0.78
C SER A 51 -17.65 3.63 -1.44
N SER A 52 -17.98 3.96 -2.70
CA SER A 52 -19.01 3.27 -3.50
C SER A 52 -18.42 2.29 -4.53
N ASN A 53 -17.09 2.22 -4.65
CA ASN A 53 -16.41 1.39 -5.63
C ASN A 53 -16.46 -0.09 -5.22
N THR A 54 -16.90 -0.95 -6.14
CA THR A 54 -16.93 -2.40 -5.97
C THR A 54 -15.92 -3.15 -6.85
N GLY A 55 -15.10 -2.41 -7.61
CA GLY A 55 -14.15 -2.96 -8.58
C GLY A 55 -12.85 -2.17 -8.60
N TRP A 56 -12.29 -1.94 -9.79
CA TRP A 56 -11.07 -1.18 -9.97
C TRP A 56 -11.35 0.23 -10.48
N ILE A 57 -10.70 1.22 -9.88
CA ILE A 57 -10.62 2.58 -10.42
C ILE A 57 -9.16 2.97 -10.64
N GLY A 58 -8.92 3.79 -11.65
CA GLY A 58 -7.63 4.41 -11.89
C GLY A 58 -7.60 5.81 -11.28
N VAL A 59 -6.50 6.16 -10.62
CA VAL A 59 -6.27 7.51 -10.09
C VAL A 59 -4.99 8.07 -10.68
N LYS A 60 -5.02 9.34 -11.10
CA LYS A 60 -3.83 10.10 -11.48
C LYS A 60 -3.60 11.19 -10.45
N SER A 61 -2.38 11.23 -9.92
CA SER A 61 -1.95 12.23 -8.96
C SER A 61 -0.72 12.95 -9.47
N ARG A 62 -0.69 14.25 -9.23
CA ARG A 62 0.47 15.11 -9.49
C ARG A 62 1.14 15.38 -8.15
N CYS A 63 2.27 14.71 -7.91
CA CYS A 63 3.02 14.81 -6.67
C CYS A 63 4.23 15.74 -6.90
N GLY A 64 4.36 16.77 -6.06
CA GLY A 64 5.45 17.74 -6.16
C GLY A 64 5.14 19.01 -5.38
N LEU A 65 6.16 19.84 -5.15
CA LEU A 65 5.98 21.13 -4.52
C LEU A 65 5.27 22.11 -5.48
N PRO A 66 4.42 23.01 -4.98
CA PRO A 66 3.86 24.09 -5.79
C PRO A 66 4.97 24.88 -6.50
N GLY A 67 4.98 24.86 -7.83
CA GLY A 67 6.00 25.53 -8.66
C GLY A 67 7.31 24.76 -8.85
N GLY A 68 7.43 23.54 -8.34
CA GLY A 68 8.55 22.63 -8.56
C GLY A 68 8.30 21.57 -9.65
N PRO A 69 9.28 20.69 -9.90
CA PRO A 69 9.06 19.50 -10.72
C PRO A 69 7.95 18.66 -10.10
N CYS A 70 7.09 18.11 -10.95
CA CYS A 70 5.95 17.31 -10.56
C CYS A 70 6.08 15.93 -11.19
N THR A 71 6.00 14.91 -10.34
CA THR A 71 5.94 13.51 -10.75
C THR A 71 4.47 13.12 -10.93
N LEU A 72 4.17 12.46 -12.05
CA LEU A 72 2.86 11.86 -12.27
C LEU A 72 2.87 10.47 -11.63
N VAL A 73 2.03 10.28 -10.62
CA VAL A 73 1.77 8.97 -10.02
C VAL A 73 0.47 8.45 -10.58
N GLN A 74 0.49 7.21 -11.05
CA GLN A 74 -0.71 6.49 -11.44
C GLN A 74 -0.99 5.40 -10.42
N SER A 75 -2.24 5.26 -10.03
CA SER A 75 -2.66 4.25 -9.09
C SER A 75 -3.85 3.46 -9.63
N LEU A 76 -3.90 2.17 -9.33
CA LEU A 76 -5.08 1.32 -9.52
C LEU A 76 -5.58 0.91 -8.14
N ILE A 77 -6.81 1.29 -7.81
CA ILE A 77 -7.41 1.08 -6.49
C ILE A 77 -8.56 0.10 -6.60
N TYR A 78 -8.52 -0.96 -5.79
CA TYR A 78 -9.56 -1.98 -5.72
C TYR A 78 -10.49 -1.76 -4.54
N MET A 79 -11.80 -1.79 -4.81
CA MET A 79 -12.88 -1.47 -3.87
C MET A 79 -12.64 -0.12 -3.15
N ASN A 80 -12.99 -0.03 -1.88
CA ASN A 80 -12.70 1.12 -1.03
C ASN A 80 -11.28 1.00 -0.44
N ASP A 81 -10.28 1.07 -1.30
CA ASP A 81 -8.86 1.06 -0.94
C ASP A 81 -8.42 -0.21 -0.17
N VAL A 82 -9.00 -1.36 -0.55
CA VAL A 82 -8.57 -2.65 -0.02
C VAL A 82 -7.18 -2.99 -0.56
N ILE A 83 -6.93 -2.64 -1.82
CA ILE A 83 -5.63 -2.72 -2.48
C ILE A 83 -5.40 -1.45 -3.28
N CYS A 84 -4.25 -0.83 -3.12
CA CYS A 84 -3.74 0.24 -3.98
C CYS A 84 -2.45 -0.24 -4.65
N LEU A 85 -2.43 -0.21 -5.99
CA LEU A 85 -1.23 -0.45 -6.79
C LEU A 85 -0.70 0.89 -7.26
N GLU A 86 0.56 1.19 -7.00
CA GLU A 86 1.16 2.47 -7.38
C GLU A 86 2.31 2.31 -8.38
N PHE A 87 2.30 3.25 -9.33
CA PHE A 87 3.22 3.33 -10.45
C PHE A 87 3.74 4.77 -10.55
N GLU A 88 5.06 4.94 -10.61
CA GLU A 88 5.69 6.22 -10.94
C GLU A 88 6.13 6.25 -12.41
N GLU A 89 7.09 7.10 -12.76
CA GLU A 89 7.45 7.43 -14.15
C GLU A 89 7.88 6.22 -14.98
N SER A 90 8.50 5.23 -14.34
CA SER A 90 8.94 3.99 -14.99
C SER A 90 7.77 3.06 -15.39
N LEU A 91 6.55 3.34 -14.91
CA LEU A 91 5.37 2.50 -15.03
C LEU A 91 5.59 1.07 -14.55
N ARG A 92 6.49 0.92 -13.58
CA ARG A 92 6.72 -0.32 -12.82
C ARG A 92 5.96 -0.22 -11.50
N LEU A 93 5.30 -1.31 -11.13
CA LEU A 93 4.66 -1.43 -9.82
C LEU A 93 5.75 -1.38 -8.76
N TYR A 94 5.84 -0.26 -8.03
CA TYR A 94 6.86 -0.09 -6.99
C TYR A 94 6.28 -0.24 -5.59
N ARG A 95 4.95 -0.12 -5.45
CA ARG A 95 4.25 -0.23 -4.17
C ARG A 95 2.88 -0.88 -4.32
N VAL A 96 2.56 -1.78 -3.40
CA VAL A 96 1.25 -2.35 -3.17
C VAL A 96 0.87 -2.08 -1.72
N ASP A 97 -0.14 -1.25 -1.51
CA ASP A 97 -0.71 -1.04 -0.19
C ASP A 97 -1.95 -1.90 -0.02
N VAL A 98 -2.06 -2.60 1.12
CA VAL A 98 -3.25 -3.39 1.47
C VAL A 98 -3.91 -2.79 2.70
N GLY A 99 -5.22 -2.56 2.59
CA GLY A 99 -6.03 -1.93 3.62
C GLY A 99 -7.05 -2.86 4.26
N LYS A 100 -7.98 -2.26 4.99
CA LYS A 100 -9.08 -2.98 5.67
C LYS A 100 -9.89 -3.81 4.66
N GLY A 101 -9.97 -5.12 4.91
CA GLY A 101 -10.66 -6.09 4.05
C GLY A 101 -9.71 -7.07 3.37
N TYR A 102 -8.40 -6.80 3.39
CA TYR A 102 -7.39 -7.78 3.00
C TYR A 102 -7.27 -8.87 4.06
N GLY A 103 -7.31 -10.14 3.65
CA GLY A 103 -7.33 -11.29 4.55
C GLY A 103 -5.98 -11.98 4.72
N GLY A 104 -5.07 -11.79 3.76
CA GLY A 104 -3.67 -12.21 3.86
C GLY A 104 -2.90 -11.44 4.94
N SER A 105 -1.69 -11.90 5.26
CA SER A 105 -0.94 -11.37 6.41
C SER A 105 0.56 -11.40 6.20
N PHE A 106 1.29 -10.61 6.99
CA PHE A 106 2.72 -10.70 7.22
C PHE A 106 2.95 -11.28 8.62
N PHE A 107 3.49 -12.49 8.72
CA PHE A 107 3.70 -13.18 10.02
C PHE A 107 2.43 -13.24 10.89
N GLY A 108 1.25 -13.41 10.27
CA GLY A 108 -0.04 -13.47 10.95
C GLY A 108 -0.65 -12.11 11.28
N VAL A 109 0.05 -11.01 11.02
CA VAL A 109 -0.43 -9.63 11.22
C VAL A 109 -0.99 -9.06 9.90
N ARG A 110 -2.14 -8.41 9.97
CA ARG A 110 -2.85 -7.83 8.82
C ARG A 110 -3.53 -6.49 9.16
N PRO A 111 -4.06 -5.75 8.18
CA PRO A 111 -4.83 -4.55 8.46
C PRO A 111 -5.99 -4.80 9.42
N GLY A 112 -6.14 -3.93 10.41
CA GLY A 112 -7.10 -4.04 11.51
C GLY A 112 -6.55 -4.69 12.79
N ASP A 113 -5.37 -5.29 12.75
CA ASP A 113 -4.70 -5.80 13.95
C ASP A 113 -3.90 -4.71 14.66
N ASP A 114 -3.55 -4.97 15.93
CA ASP A 114 -2.59 -4.18 16.70
C ASP A 114 -1.17 -4.34 16.13
N LEU A 115 -0.48 -3.22 15.89
CA LEU A 115 0.90 -3.20 15.38
C LEU A 115 1.87 -4.01 16.27
N ARG A 116 1.68 -3.99 17.59
CA ARG A 116 2.54 -4.67 18.56
C ARG A 116 2.50 -6.19 18.47
N ASN A 117 1.54 -6.76 17.74
CA ASN A 117 1.55 -8.19 17.46
C ASN A 117 2.83 -8.66 16.72
N LEU A 118 3.51 -7.75 16.01
CA LEU A 118 4.81 -8.01 15.39
C LEU A 118 5.93 -8.27 16.40
N GLU A 119 5.86 -7.68 17.60
CA GLU A 119 6.85 -7.93 18.67
C GLU A 119 6.82 -9.39 19.11
N GLY A 120 5.62 -9.98 19.21
CA GLY A 120 5.42 -11.39 19.50
C GLY A 120 5.96 -12.32 18.41
N ALA A 121 6.09 -11.84 17.18
CA ALA A 121 6.72 -12.54 16.06
C ALA A 121 8.25 -12.32 15.99
N GLY A 122 8.83 -11.59 16.96
CA GLY A 122 10.27 -11.36 17.08
C GLY A 122 10.80 -10.17 16.29
N PHE A 123 9.94 -9.22 15.91
CA PHE A 123 10.37 -7.99 15.25
C PHE A 123 10.43 -6.81 16.23
N GLY A 124 11.44 -5.96 16.08
CA GLY A 124 11.41 -4.61 16.64
C GLY A 124 10.57 -3.69 15.77
N ILE A 125 9.96 -2.67 16.36
CA ILE A 125 9.16 -1.66 15.65
C ILE A 125 9.85 -0.30 15.79
N LEU A 126 10.06 0.38 14.68
CA LEU A 126 10.69 1.69 14.61
C LEU A 126 9.74 2.66 13.91
N PHE A 127 9.43 3.78 14.57
CA PHE A 127 8.68 4.87 13.94
C PHE A 127 9.60 5.71 13.05
N ASN A 128 9.17 5.98 11.82
CA ASN A 128 9.83 6.83 10.85
C ASN A 128 9.09 8.17 10.79
N ASP A 129 9.66 9.19 11.44
CA ASP A 129 9.09 10.53 11.55
C ASP A 129 9.11 11.33 10.25
N MET A 130 9.80 10.85 9.21
CA MET A 130 9.84 11.49 7.90
C MET A 130 8.61 11.17 7.05
N ASP A 131 8.08 9.94 7.15
CA ASP A 131 6.95 9.46 6.33
C ASP A 131 5.70 9.11 7.17
N ASP A 132 5.74 9.35 8.49
CA ASP A 132 4.69 8.99 9.45
C ASP A 132 4.31 7.48 9.40
N ASP A 133 5.28 6.61 9.16
CA ASP A 133 5.07 5.15 9.06
C ASP A 133 5.96 4.36 10.02
N PHE A 134 5.71 3.04 10.09
CA PHE A 134 6.46 2.12 10.94
C PHE A 134 7.28 1.15 10.10
N LEU A 135 8.57 1.09 10.43
CA LEU A 135 9.54 0.15 9.92
C LEU A 135 9.74 -0.99 10.92
N ILE A 136 10.15 -2.15 10.41
CA ILE A 136 10.32 -3.36 11.21
C ILE A 136 11.79 -3.72 11.22
N VAL A 137 12.29 -4.04 12.40
CA VAL A 137 13.68 -4.35 12.65
C VAL A 137 13.79 -5.83 12.97
N LYS A 138 14.70 -6.52 12.30
CA LYS A 138 15.05 -7.92 12.58
C LYS A 138 16.56 -8.05 12.59
N ASP A 139 17.10 -8.71 13.61
CA ASP A 139 18.56 -8.91 13.74
C ASP A 139 19.35 -7.59 13.60
N GLU A 140 18.89 -6.56 14.31
CA GLU A 140 19.47 -5.19 14.33
C GLU A 140 19.43 -4.43 12.98
N SER A 141 18.74 -4.95 11.98
CA SER A 141 18.62 -4.34 10.65
C SER A 141 17.16 -4.06 10.29
N ILE A 142 16.93 -2.96 9.58
CA ILE A 142 15.60 -2.65 9.03
C ILE A 142 15.31 -3.68 7.93
N LEU A 143 14.16 -4.35 8.04
CA LEU A 143 13.62 -5.21 7.00
C LEU A 143 13.06 -4.33 5.88
N ALA A 144 13.81 -4.22 4.79
CA ALA A 144 13.40 -3.43 3.64
C ALA A 144 12.18 -4.02 2.91
N GLY A 145 11.44 -3.15 2.21
CA GLY A 145 10.37 -3.52 1.30
C GLY A 145 9.03 -3.83 1.97
N ILE A 146 8.89 -3.45 3.24
CA ILE A 146 7.63 -3.46 3.96
C ILE A 146 7.59 -2.29 4.96
N SER A 147 6.44 -1.61 5.07
CA SER A 147 6.16 -0.67 6.14
C SER A 147 4.68 -0.68 6.53
N PHE A 148 4.35 -0.09 7.66
CA PHE A 148 3.02 -0.15 8.27
C PHE A 148 2.53 1.26 8.59
N LEU A 149 1.31 1.57 8.17
CA LEU A 149 0.63 2.81 8.51
C LEU A 149 -0.51 2.48 9.48
N THR A 150 -0.65 3.27 10.52
CA THR A 150 -1.63 3.05 11.59
C THR A 150 -2.64 4.20 11.64
N ASP A 151 -3.59 4.10 12.58
CA ASP A 151 -4.57 5.14 12.87
C ASP A 151 -4.01 6.38 13.59
N TYR A 152 -2.73 6.36 13.95
CA TYR A 152 -2.01 7.51 14.51
C TYR A 152 -0.75 7.83 13.70
N ARG A 153 -0.41 9.12 13.62
CA ARG A 153 0.85 9.60 13.03
C ARG A 153 1.85 9.94 14.12
N ALA A 154 2.15 8.97 14.98
CA ALA A 154 2.98 9.16 16.16
C ALA A 154 3.69 7.87 16.55
N SER A 155 4.76 8.01 17.34
CA SER A 155 5.51 6.88 17.88
C SER A 155 4.66 6.01 18.84
N LEU A 156 5.12 4.77 19.10
CA LEU A 156 4.51 3.92 20.13
C LEU A 156 4.76 4.41 21.57
N GLU A 157 5.69 5.36 21.77
CA GLU A 157 5.89 6.00 23.09
C GLU A 157 4.78 7.02 23.37
N ASP A 158 4.36 7.76 22.34
CA ASP A 158 3.31 8.78 22.42
C ASP A 158 1.90 8.18 22.31
N ALA A 159 1.73 7.16 21.47
CA ALA A 159 0.48 6.44 21.27
C ALA A 159 0.75 4.92 21.27
N PRO A 160 0.66 4.23 22.41
CA PRO A 160 1.04 2.82 22.52
C PRO A 160 0.11 1.82 21.82
N ASP A 161 -1.16 2.16 21.71
CA ASP A 161 -2.20 1.30 21.15
C ASP A 161 -2.57 1.83 19.76
N GLN A 162 -2.04 1.19 18.71
CA GLN A 162 -2.24 1.62 17.33
C GLN A 162 -2.69 0.45 16.46
N ILE A 163 -3.73 0.68 15.67
CA ILE A 163 -4.30 -0.30 14.74
C ILE A 163 -3.74 -0.05 13.35
N ILE A 164 -3.28 -1.11 12.71
CA ILE A 164 -2.77 -1.05 11.34
C ILE A 164 -3.93 -0.69 10.40
N GLN A 165 -3.80 0.43 9.70
CA GLN A 165 -4.71 0.82 8.63
C GLN A 165 -4.26 0.23 7.30
N TYR A 166 -2.95 0.28 7.03
CA TYR A 166 -2.37 -0.22 5.80
C TYR A 166 -1.04 -0.93 6.05
N ILE A 167 -0.78 -1.96 5.25
CA ILE A 167 0.55 -2.56 5.12
C ILE A 167 1.03 -2.29 3.70
N SER A 168 2.20 -1.68 3.58
CA SER A 168 2.84 -1.36 2.31
C SER A 168 3.88 -2.40 1.97
N ILE A 169 3.82 -2.99 0.77
CA ILE A 169 4.89 -3.81 0.19
C ILE A 169 5.48 -3.04 -0.98
N HIS A 170 6.79 -2.79 -0.96
CA HIS A 170 7.39 -1.85 -1.91
C HIS A 170 8.85 -2.16 -2.26
N ASP A 171 9.33 -1.52 -3.32
CA ASP A 171 10.75 -1.39 -3.64
C ASP A 171 11.04 0.04 -4.12
N TRP A 172 11.64 0.83 -3.24
CA TRP A 172 11.96 2.23 -3.51
C TRP A 172 13.04 2.42 -4.59
N SER A 173 13.76 1.36 -4.98
CA SER A 173 14.74 1.45 -6.07
C SER A 173 14.10 1.49 -7.47
N LEU A 174 12.81 1.16 -7.56
CA LEU A 174 12.02 1.23 -8.80
C LEU A 174 11.36 2.60 -9.02
N ARG A 175 11.52 3.49 -8.05
CA ARG A 175 11.09 4.88 -8.08
C ARG A 175 11.99 5.73 -8.97
#